data_AF-A0A9W5EZG5-F1
#
_entry.id   AF-A0A9W5EZG5-F1
#
_cell.length_a   1.000
_cell.length_b   1.000
_cell.length_c   1.000
_cell.angle_alpha   90.00
_cell.angle_beta   90.00
_cell.angle_gamma   90.00
#
_symmetry.space_group_name_H-M   'P 1'
#
loop_
_entity.id
_entity.type
_entity.pdbx_description
1 polymer ?
#
loop_
_entity_poly.entity_id
_entity_poly.type
_entity_poly.pdbx_seq_one_letter_code
_entity_poly.pdbx_strand_id
1 'polypeptide(L)'
;MTADELNHIYGAIISPSAAIDIPEHWFPAIHEALAAFRDLPSSIRAFMIVTGIRDSDGLVIEIGAVPDLMPADGLQRIGEIVGTAQAAVKGSRH
;
A
#
# COMPACT_ATOMS: atom_id res chain seq x y z
N MET A 1 -5.37 -11.92 -7.37
CA MET A 1 -5.90 -10.56 -7.19
C MET A 1 -5.09 -9.61 -8.06
N THR A 2 -5.73 -8.78 -8.88
CA THR A 2 -5.07 -7.84 -9.80
C THR A 2 -5.15 -6.40 -9.30
N ALA A 3 -4.36 -5.50 -9.88
CA ALA A 3 -4.37 -4.08 -9.53
C ALA A 3 -5.72 -3.42 -9.88
N ASP A 4 -6.35 -3.85 -10.98
CA ASP A 4 -7.65 -3.37 -11.42
C ASP A 4 -8.76 -3.75 -10.43
N GLU A 5 -8.75 -4.98 -9.92
CA GLU A 5 -9.72 -5.43 -8.89
C GLU A 5 -9.61 -4.59 -7.62
N LEU A 6 -8.39 -4.31 -7.17
CA LEU A 6 -8.13 -3.50 -5.99
C LEU A 6 -8.49 -2.03 -6.20
N ASN A 7 -8.20 -1.46 -7.37
CA ASN A 7 -8.58 -0.09 -7.69
C ASN A 7 -10.10 0.11 -7.72
N HIS A 8 -10.87 -0.92 -8.09
CA HIS A 8 -12.32 -0.87 -8.01
C HIS A 8 -12.83 -0.75 -6.57
N ILE A 9 -12.09 -1.28 -5.59
CA ILE A 9 -12.48 -1.30 -4.18
C ILE A 9 -11.95 -0.05 -3.44
N TYR A 10 -10.69 0.33 -3.69
CA TYR A 10 -9.97 1.35 -2.90
C TYR A 10 -9.80 2.69 -3.62
N GLY A 11 -10.30 2.80 -4.85
CA GLY A 11 -10.04 3.93 -5.74
C GLY A 11 -8.71 3.79 -6.47
N ALA A 12 -8.45 4.69 -7.42
CA ALA A 12 -7.26 4.67 -8.28
C ALA A 12 -5.98 5.07 -7.51
N ILE A 13 -5.59 4.25 -6.53
CA ILE A 13 -4.40 4.43 -5.68
C ILE A 13 -3.28 3.44 -6.03
N ILE A 14 -3.57 2.47 -6.92
CA ILE A 14 -2.62 1.48 -7.43
C ILE A 14 -2.41 1.72 -8.93
N SER A 15 -1.16 1.65 -9.40
CA SER A 15 -0.87 1.68 -10.82
C SER A 15 -1.56 0.50 -11.52
N PRO A 16 -2.23 0.69 -12.67
CA PRO A 16 -2.80 -0.42 -13.44
C PRO A 16 -1.75 -1.48 -13.84
N SER A 17 -0.48 -1.07 -13.95
CA SER A 17 0.66 -1.94 -14.25
C SER A 17 1.32 -2.56 -13.02
N ALA A 18 0.79 -2.31 -11.81
CA ALA A 18 1.40 -2.82 -10.58
C ALA A 18 1.35 -4.35 -10.55
N ALA A 19 2.51 -4.98 -10.34
CA ALA A 19 2.57 -6.41 -10.07
C ALA A 19 2.15 -6.69 -8.63
N ILE A 20 1.19 -7.60 -8.45
CA ILE A 20 0.73 -8.08 -7.14
C ILE A 20 1.01 -9.58 -7.07
N ASP A 21 2.04 -9.93 -6.30
CA ASP A 21 2.52 -11.31 -6.16
C ASP A 21 2.78 -11.60 -4.68
N ILE A 22 1.72 -11.99 -3.99
CA ILE A 22 1.72 -12.28 -2.56
C ILE A 22 0.80 -13.47 -2.27
N PRO A 23 1.03 -14.21 -1.18
CA PRO A 23 0.18 -15.32 -0.81
C PRO A 23 -1.19 -14.83 -0.27
N GLU A 24 -2.26 -15.60 -0.51
CA GLU A 24 -3.64 -15.22 -0.19
C GLU A 24 -3.88 -14.93 1.29
N HIS A 25 -3.17 -15.63 2.19
CA HIS A 25 -3.31 -15.43 3.63
C HIS A 25 -2.82 -14.03 4.09
N TRP A 26 -2.12 -13.27 3.23
CA TRP A 26 -1.75 -11.88 3.51
C TRP A 26 -2.79 -10.87 3.06
N PHE A 27 -3.80 -11.29 2.29
CA PHE A 27 -4.82 -10.38 1.76
C PHE A 27 -5.49 -9.50 2.83
N PRO A 28 -5.83 -9.99 4.05
CA PRO A 28 -6.41 -9.12 5.08
C PRO A 28 -5.51 -7.91 5.42
N ALA A 29 -4.22 -8.14 5.63
CA ALA A 29 -3.26 -7.07 5.94
C ALA A 29 -3.10 -6.08 4.78
N ILE A 30 -3.17 -6.56 3.53
CA ILE A 30 -3.12 -5.70 2.34
C ILE A 30 -4.40 -4.89 2.19
N HIS A 31 -5.57 -5.48 2.41
CA HIS A 31 -6.84 -4.79 2.37
C HIS A 31 -6.90 -3.66 3.42
N GLU A 32 -6.37 -3.90 4.62
CA GLU A 32 -6.24 -2.87 5.66
C GLU A 32 -5.28 -1.75 5.25
N ALA A 33 -4.11 -2.09 4.69
CA ALA A 33 -3.16 -1.09 4.22
C ALA A 33 -3.73 -0.20 3.10
N LEU A 34 -4.42 -0.81 2.13
CA LEU A 34 -5.05 -0.09 1.02
C LEU A 34 -6.23 0.78 1.49
N ALA A 35 -7.00 0.31 2.47
CA ALA A 35 -8.02 1.14 3.12
C ALA A 35 -7.38 2.35 3.82
N ALA A 36 -6.29 2.15 4.55
CA ALA A 36 -5.58 3.24 5.21
C ALA A 36 -5.00 4.25 4.21
N PHE A 37 -4.44 3.80 3.07
CA PHE A 37 -4.01 4.69 2.00
C PHE A 37 -5.18 5.47 1.38
N ARG A 38 -6.32 4.81 1.15
CA ARG A 38 -7.54 5.46 0.69
C ARG A 38 -7.99 6.55 1.66
N ASP A 39 -7.84 6.33 2.96
CA ASP A 39 -8.33 7.24 3.99
C ASP A 39 -7.33 8.37 4.32
N LEU A 40 -6.13 8.36 3.72
CA LEU A 40 -5.19 9.48 3.81
C LEU A 40 -5.81 10.80 3.28
N PRO A 41 -5.44 11.95 3.87
CA PRO A 41 -5.80 13.25 3.33
C PRO A 41 -5.45 13.37 1.85
N SER A 42 -6.28 14.05 1.07
CA SER A 42 -6.04 14.25 -0.37
C SER A 42 -4.70 14.93 -0.66
N SER A 43 -4.22 15.80 0.23
CA SER A 43 -2.90 16.45 0.16
C SER A 43 -1.72 15.48 0.20
N ILE A 44 -1.93 14.22 0.62
CA ILE A 44 -0.92 13.15 0.57
C ILE A 44 -1.30 12.16 -0.52
N ARG A 45 -2.55 11.67 -0.49
CA ARG A 45 -3.05 10.62 -1.38
C ARG A 45 -2.94 10.99 -2.86
N ALA A 46 -3.10 12.27 -3.23
CA ALA A 46 -2.98 12.72 -4.62
C ALA A 46 -1.54 12.66 -5.18
N PHE A 47 -0.53 12.54 -4.32
CA PHE A 47 0.88 12.56 -4.71
C PHE A 47 1.58 11.22 -4.46
N MET A 48 0.83 10.15 -4.20
CA MET A 48 1.35 8.80 -4.07
C MET A 48 0.60 7.83 -4.98
N ILE A 49 1.27 6.73 -5.35
CA ILE A 49 0.67 5.60 -6.06
C ILE A 49 1.40 4.32 -5.68
N VAL A 50 0.66 3.25 -5.41
CA VAL A 50 1.24 1.92 -5.20
C VAL A 50 1.65 1.36 -6.56
N THR A 51 2.92 0.99 -6.71
CA THR A 51 3.47 0.49 -7.98
C THR A 51 3.72 -1.02 -7.97
N GLY A 52 3.61 -1.66 -6.82
CA GLY A 52 3.81 -3.10 -6.68
C GLY A 52 3.57 -3.58 -5.25
N ILE A 53 3.18 -4.84 -5.11
CA ILE A 53 3.05 -5.54 -3.82
C ILE A 53 3.62 -6.94 -4.02
N ARG A 54 4.68 -7.28 -3.29
CA ARG A 54 5.35 -8.58 -3.46
C ARG A 54 5.86 -9.19 -2.16
N ASP A 55 6.02 -10.52 -2.15
CA ASP A 55 6.84 -11.21 -1.16
C ASP A 55 8.31 -11.20 -1.59
N SER A 56 9.15 -10.53 -0.80
CA SER A 56 10.60 -10.53 -0.96
C SER A 56 11.23 -10.73 0.43
N ASP A 57 11.20 -11.97 0.91
CA ASP A 57 11.54 -12.35 2.29
C ASP A 57 10.61 -11.72 3.35
N GLY A 58 9.41 -11.33 2.94
CA GLY A 58 8.47 -10.52 3.71
C GLY A 58 7.73 -9.54 2.81
N LEU A 59 6.72 -8.88 3.37
CA LEU A 59 5.89 -7.96 2.62
C LEU A 59 6.67 -6.72 2.16
N VAL A 60 6.68 -6.48 0.85
CA VAL A 60 7.15 -5.24 0.23
C VAL A 60 5.98 -4.57 -0.49
N ILE A 61 5.69 -3.33 -0.11
CA ILE A 61 4.76 -2.43 -0.82
C ILE A 61 5.60 -1.34 -1.47
N GLU A 62 5.60 -1.29 -2.80
CA GLU A 62 6.31 -0.26 -3.55
C GLU A 62 5.41 0.95 -3.78
N ILE A 63 5.95 2.13 -3.50
CA ILE A 63 5.19 3.38 -3.58
C ILE A 63 6.03 4.39 -4.37
N GLY A 64 5.45 4.84 -5.48
CA GLY A 64 5.87 6.08 -6.14
C GLY A 64 5.26 7.26 -5.40
N ALA A 65 6.07 8.25 -5.05
CA ALA A 65 5.61 9.44 -4.35
C ALA A 65 6.30 10.70 -4.90
N VAL A 66 5.66 11.86 -4.72
CA VAL A 66 6.24 13.18 -5.01
C VAL A 66 6.33 13.97 -3.69
N PRO A 67 7.41 13.78 -2.89
CA PRO A 67 7.50 14.32 -1.53
C PRO A 67 7.39 15.84 -1.47
N ASP A 68 7.93 16.55 -2.47
CA ASP A 68 7.95 18.01 -2.52
C ASP A 68 6.54 18.64 -2.62
N LEU A 69 5.54 17.84 -3.01
CA LEU A 69 4.13 18.26 -3.09
C LEU A 69 3.29 17.79 -1.90
N MET A 70 3.87 17.01 -1.00
CA MET A 70 3.20 16.53 0.20
C MET A 70 3.41 17.46 1.40
N PRO A 71 2.51 17.41 2.39
CA PRO A 71 2.82 17.86 3.75
C PRO A 71 4.09 17.21 4.29
N ALA A 72 4.76 17.89 5.23
CA ALA A 72 6.03 17.43 5.81
C ALA A 72 5.94 16.03 6.47
N ASP A 73 4.77 15.64 6.95
CA ASP A 73 4.49 14.33 7.56
C ASP A 73 3.97 13.28 6.56
N GLY A 74 3.87 13.61 5.27
CA GLY A 74 3.27 12.74 4.24
C GLY A 74 3.97 11.39 4.10
N LEU A 75 5.30 11.41 3.95
CA LEU A 75 6.11 10.19 3.86
C LEU A 75 6.09 9.39 5.16
N GLN A 76 6.05 10.06 6.32
CA GLN A 76 5.98 9.40 7.62
C GLN A 76 4.68 8.59 7.72
N ARG A 77 3.53 9.20 7.41
CA ARG A 77 2.23 8.51 7.45
C ARG A 77 2.16 7.32 6.49
N ILE A 78 2.71 7.46 5.30
CA ILE A 78 2.84 6.34 4.34
C ILE A 78 3.67 5.22 4.96
N GLY A 79 4.82 5.55 5.57
CA GLY A 79 5.69 4.59 6.23
C GLY A 79 5.01 3.87 7.41
N GLU A 80 4.20 4.56 8.20
CA GLU A 80 3.44 3.97 9.31
C GLU A 80 2.42 2.93 8.82
N ILE A 81 1.73 3.21 7.71
CA ILE A 81 0.79 2.26 7.09
C ILE A 81 1.55 1.02 6.60
N VAL A 82 2.65 1.21 5.87
CA VAL A 82 3.48 0.10 5.38
C VAL A 82 4.03 -0.73 6.53
N GLY A 83 4.56 -0.09 7.58
CA GLY A 83 5.10 -0.76 8.75
C GLY A 83 4.05 -1.58 9.51
N THR A 84 2.82 -1.08 9.59
CA THR A 84 1.69 -1.82 10.18
C THR A 84 1.36 -3.07 9.38
N ALA A 85 1.29 -2.97 8.05
CA ALA A 85 1.04 -4.11 7.17
C ALA A 85 2.16 -5.17 7.26
N GLN A 86 3.41 -4.73 7.29
CA GLN A 86 4.57 -5.61 7.45
C GLN A 86 4.56 -6.33 8.80
N ALA A 87 4.19 -5.63 9.88
CA ALA A 87 4.06 -6.23 11.20
C ALA A 87 2.96 -7.30 11.23
N ALA A 88 1.80 -7.04 10.61
CA ALA A 88 0.71 -8.01 10.50
C ALA A 88 1.12 -9.27 9.73
N VAL A 89 1.80 -9.11 8.59
CA VAL A 89 2.34 -10.23 7.80
C VAL A 89 3.40 -11.00 8.57
N LYS A 90 4.27 -10.33 9.33
CA LYS A 90 5.25 -11.01 10.17
C LYS A 90 4.57 -11.83 11.27
N GLY A 91 3.49 -11.31 11.84
CA GLY A 91 2.69 -12.00 12.86
C GLY A 91 1.94 -13.23 12.33
N SER A 92 1.57 -13.26 11.04
CA SER A 92 0.87 -14.41 10.43
C SER A 92 1.78 -15.56 9.99
N ARG A 93 3.11 -15.38 10.06
CA ARG A 93 4.10 -16.45 9.81
C ARG A 93 4.31 -17.40 11.02
N HIS A 94 3.67 -17.14 12.16
CA HIS A 94 3.73 -17.94 13.39
C HIS A 94 2.44 -18.73 13.61
#